data_AF-A0A7J6SVF3-F1
#
_entry.id   AF-A0A7J6SVF3-F1
#
_cell.length_a   1.000
_cell.length_b   1.000
_cell.length_c   1.000
_cell.angle_alpha   90.00
_cell.angle_beta   90.00
_cell.angle_gamma   90.00
#
_symmetry.space_group_name_H-M   'P 1'
#
loop_
_entity.id
_entity.type
_entity.pdbx_description
1 polymer ?
#
loop_
_entity_poly.entity_id
_entity_poly.type
_entity_poly.pdbx_seq_one_letter_code
_entity_poly.pdbx_strand_id
1 'polypeptide(L)'
;MTHNTVEMNFDGHIINLAVDTASYKSYLVYGGWYESLYGRGSCKDLISGCYFCPLNDPCDLDSLLAQKVYRTRYGDGEVVRYVNREVNLITTEQEITNLEIGLMVWSSR
;
A
#
# COMPACT_ATOMS: atom_id res chain seq x y z
N MET A 1 -1.20 -9.98 -18.45
CA MET A 1 0.15 -9.39 -18.42
C MET A 1 0.82 -9.90 -17.16
N THR A 2 1.95 -10.60 -17.28
CA THR A 2 2.80 -10.97 -16.14
C THR A 2 3.36 -9.69 -15.57
N HIS A 3 2.89 -9.29 -14.39
CA HIS A 3 3.45 -8.15 -13.68
C HIS A 3 4.76 -8.64 -13.09
N ASN A 4 5.88 -7.99 -13.42
CA ASN A 4 7.12 -8.23 -12.69
C ASN A 4 6.91 -7.65 -11.29
N THR A 5 6.72 -8.54 -10.32
CA THR A 5 6.62 -8.16 -8.92
C THR A 5 7.97 -8.29 -8.24
N VAL A 6 8.29 -7.34 -7.37
CA VAL A 6 9.48 -7.38 -6.52
C VAL A 6 9.02 -7.48 -5.07
N GLU A 7 9.55 -8.45 -4.35
CA GLU A 7 9.32 -8.59 -2.92
C GLU A 7 10.11 -7.51 -2.17
N MET A 8 9.42 -6.74 -1.33
CA MET A 8 9.99 -5.65 -0.54
C MET A 8 9.45 -5.72 0.90
N ASN A 9 10.28 -5.33 1.87
CA ASN A 9 9.88 -5.31 3.28
C ASN A 9 9.60 -3.88 3.74
N PHE A 10 8.34 -3.58 4.08
CA PHE A 10 7.90 -2.30 4.63
C PHE A 10 7.54 -2.44 6.10
N ASP A 11 8.29 -1.78 6.99
CA ASP A 11 8.09 -1.85 8.46
C ASP A 11 7.99 -3.28 9.01
N GLY A 12 8.73 -4.23 8.43
CA GLY A 12 8.68 -5.65 8.79
C GLY A 12 7.68 -6.49 7.99
N HIS A 13 6.88 -5.89 7.10
CA HIS A 13 5.89 -6.57 6.28
C HIS A 13 6.40 -6.85 4.87
N ILE A 14 6.40 -8.12 4.47
CA ILE A 14 6.76 -8.55 3.12
C ILE A 14 5.59 -8.28 2.17
N ILE A 15 5.82 -7.46 1.15
CA ILE A 15 4.83 -7.03 0.15
C ILE A 15 5.42 -7.24 -1.25
N ASN A 16 4.61 -7.78 -2.16
CA ASN A 16 4.97 -7.93 -3.56
C ASN A 16 4.51 -6.71 -4.36
N LEU A 17 5.45 -5.83 -4.71
CA LEU A 17 5.16 -4.63 -5.48
C LEU A 17 5.26 -4.89 -6.97
N ALA A 18 4.21 -4.56 -7.72
CA ALA A 18 4.29 -4.48 -9.17
C ALA A 18 5.19 -3.30 -9.56
N VAL A 19 6.21 -3.56 -10.39
CA VAL A 19 7.11 -2.51 -10.87
C VAL A 19 6.49 -1.87 -12.11
N ASP A 20 6.18 -0.58 -12.00
CA ASP A 20 5.74 0.25 -13.10
C ASP A 20 6.71 1.43 -13.29
N THR A 21 7.46 1.41 -14.39
CA THR A 21 8.41 2.48 -14.73
C THR A 21 7.73 3.75 -15.25
N ALA A 22 6.43 3.70 -15.54
CA ALA A 22 5.64 4.86 -15.97
C ALA A 22 5.07 5.67 -14.81
N SER A 23 5.15 5.15 -13.57
CA SER A 23 4.66 5.80 -12.35
C SER A 23 5.82 6.19 -11.44
N TYR A 24 5.74 7.38 -10.82
CA TYR A 24 6.79 7.89 -9.92
C TYR A 24 6.51 7.62 -8.43
N LYS A 25 5.38 6.96 -8.11
CA LYS A 25 4.92 6.75 -6.73
C LYS A 25 4.60 5.29 -6.47
N SER A 26 5.04 4.81 -5.32
CA SER A 26 4.73 3.48 -4.80
C SER A 26 3.41 3.51 -4.02
N TYR A 27 2.58 2.50 -4.23
CA TYR A 27 1.30 2.35 -3.55
C TYR A 27 1.25 1.03 -2.79
N LEU A 28 0.77 1.08 -1.54
CA LEU A 28 0.52 -0.10 -0.71
C LEU A 28 -0.98 -0.21 -0.44
N VAL A 29 -1.52 -1.44 -0.46
CA VAL A 29 -2.93 -1.66 -0.12
C VAL A 29 -3.09 -1.68 1.39
N TYR A 30 -3.94 -0.80 1.95
CA TYR A 30 -4.23 -0.84 3.38
C TYR A 30 -5.06 -2.07 3.74
N GLY A 31 -4.50 -2.94 4.57
CA GLY A 31 -5.14 -4.19 4.97
C GLY A 31 -6.44 -3.99 5.74
N GLY A 32 -6.51 -3.00 6.63
CA GLY A 32 -7.73 -2.74 7.40
C GLY A 32 -8.93 -2.39 6.51
N TRP A 33 -8.70 -1.57 5.47
CA TRP A 33 -9.74 -1.27 4.48
C TRP A 33 -10.07 -2.49 3.63
N TYR A 34 -9.06 -3.17 3.09
CA TYR A 34 -9.28 -4.30 2.19
C TYR A 34 -10.06 -5.43 2.90
N GLU A 35 -9.65 -5.82 4.10
CA GLU A 35 -10.33 -6.85 4.87
C GLU A 35 -11.73 -6.44 5.34
N SER A 36 -12.00 -5.14 5.52
CA SER A 36 -13.36 -4.66 5.82
C SER A 36 -14.35 -4.90 4.68
N LEU A 37 -13.86 -4.94 3.43
CA LEU A 37 -14.67 -5.16 2.24
C LEU A 37 -14.76 -6.63 1.84
N TYR A 38 -13.63 -7.35 1.91
CA TYR A 38 -13.51 -8.71 1.37
C TYR A 38 -13.45 -9.80 2.45
N GLY A 39 -13.51 -9.41 3.73
CA GLY A 39 -13.46 -10.32 4.88
C GLY A 39 -12.06 -10.47 5.47
N ARG A 40 -12.01 -10.78 6.77
CA ARG A 40 -10.76 -10.97 7.51
C ARG A 40 -9.92 -12.10 6.88
N GLY A 41 -8.64 -11.83 6.64
CA GLY A 41 -7.72 -12.76 6.00
C GLY A 41 -7.73 -12.74 4.48
N SER A 42 -8.56 -11.91 3.82
CA SER A 42 -8.60 -11.78 2.35
C SER A 42 -7.30 -11.22 1.77
N CYS A 43 -6.49 -10.51 2.57
CA CYS A 43 -5.19 -10.00 2.14
C CYS A 43 -4.21 -11.08 1.68
N LYS A 44 -4.37 -12.33 2.12
CA LYS A 44 -3.53 -13.47 1.68
C LYS A 44 -3.78 -13.87 0.23
N ASP A 45 -4.97 -13.56 -0.29
CA ASP A 45 -5.40 -13.93 -1.64
C ASP A 45 -5.03 -12.83 -2.65
N LEU A 46 -4.62 -11.66 -2.15
CA LEU A 46 -4.12 -10.55 -2.95
C LEU A 46 -2.64 -10.80 -3.26
N ILE A 47 -2.29 -10.87 -4.55
CA ILE A 47 -0.91 -11.16 -5.00
C ILE A 47 0.11 -10.18 -4.41
N SER A 48 -0.25 -8.90 -4.30
CA SER A 48 0.62 -7.89 -3.70
C SER A 48 0.78 -8.03 -2.19
N GLY A 49 -0.17 -8.70 -1.52
CA GLY A 49 -0.37 -8.59 -0.09
C GLY A 49 -0.96 -7.22 0.32
N CYS A 50 -1.11 -7.04 1.62
CA CYS A 50 -1.58 -5.80 2.25
C CYS A 50 -0.56 -5.30 3.27
N TYR A 51 -0.53 -3.99 3.46
CA TYR A 51 0.19 -3.33 4.53
C TYR A 51 -0.74 -3.10 5.74
N PHE A 52 -0.25 -3.44 6.92
CA PHE A 52 -0.87 -3.10 8.19
C PHE A 52 0.06 -2.17 8.96
N CYS A 53 -0.47 -1.08 9.51
CA CYS A 53 0.33 -0.16 10.29
C CYS A 53 0.92 -0.86 11.52
N PRO A 54 2.20 -0.61 11.84
CA PRO A 54 2.86 -1.21 12.99
C PRO A 54 2.22 -0.73 14.30
N LEU A 55 2.31 -1.53 15.36
CA LEU A 55 1.66 -1.24 16.65
C LEU A 55 2.13 0.08 17.30
N ASN A 56 3.36 0.47 17.01
CA ASN A 56 4.03 1.67 17.48
C ASN A 56 3.66 2.94 16.67
N ASP A 57 3.04 2.79 15.50
CA ASP A 57 2.43 3.89 14.74
C ASP A 57 1.11 3.41 14.11
N PRO A 58 0.09 3.13 14.95
CA PRO A 58 -1.14 2.50 14.50
C PRO A 58 -1.93 3.44 13.59
N CYS A 59 -2.55 2.88 12.57
CA CYS A 59 -3.51 3.60 11.74
C CYS A 59 -4.81 2.81 11.65
N ASP A 60 -5.90 3.43 12.12
CA ASP A 60 -7.26 3.02 11.80
C ASP A 60 -7.77 3.81 10.58
N LEU A 61 -8.81 3.28 9.94
CA LEU A 61 -9.33 3.87 8.72
C LEU A 61 -9.86 5.28 8.94
N ASP A 62 -10.50 5.56 10.07
CA ASP A 62 -11.08 6.88 10.34
C ASP A 62 -9.98 7.93 10.51
N SER A 63 -8.89 7.59 11.21
CA SER A 63 -7.69 8.42 11.33
C SER A 63 -6.99 8.66 10.00
N LEU A 64 -6.96 7.66 9.10
CA LEU A 64 -6.43 7.85 7.75
C LEU A 64 -7.34 8.78 6.93
N LEU A 65 -8.65 8.59 6.98
CA LEU A 65 -9.62 9.40 6.22
C LEU A 65 -9.74 10.84 6.72
N ALA A 66 -9.35 11.12 7.96
CA ALA A 66 -9.23 12.47 8.49
C ALA A 66 -8.05 13.26 7.89
N GLN A 67 -7.08 12.59 7.29
CA GLN A 67 -5.94 13.22 6.62
C GLN A 67 -6.31 13.66 5.20
N LYS A 68 -5.39 14.38 4.55
CA LYS A 68 -5.57 14.76 3.14
C LYS A 68 -5.53 13.52 2.25
N VAL A 69 -6.70 13.16 1.70
CA VAL A 69 -6.85 12.06 0.74
C VAL A 69 -6.55 12.56 -0.67
N TYR A 70 -5.67 11.85 -1.35
CA TYR A 70 -5.31 12.06 -2.74
C TYR A 70 -6.03 11.08 -3.65
N ARG A 71 -6.05 11.40 -4.95
CA ARG A 71 -6.65 10.57 -5.98
C ARG A 71 -5.71 10.46 -7.17
N THR A 72 -5.47 9.24 -7.65
CA THR A 72 -4.79 8.95 -8.91
C THR A 72 -5.74 8.20 -9.84
N ARG A 73 -5.65 8.48 -11.13
CA ARG A 73 -6.39 7.76 -12.18
C ARG A 73 -5.36 7.16 -13.13
N TYR A 74 -5.42 5.84 -13.31
CA TYR A 74 -4.56 5.11 -14.23
C TYR A 74 -5.12 5.14 -15.66
N GLY A 75 -4.28 4.78 -16.63
CA GLY A 75 -4.63 4.81 -18.06
C GLY A 75 -5.75 3.84 -18.45
N ASP A 76 -5.98 2.80 -17.66
CA ASP A 76 -7.08 1.85 -17.80
C ASP A 76 -8.41 2.36 -17.21
N GLY A 77 -8.39 3.56 -16.60
CA GLY A 77 -9.54 4.18 -15.98
C GLY A 77 -9.68 3.91 -14.48
N GLU A 78 -8.89 3.00 -13.90
CA GLU A 78 -8.92 2.70 -12.47
C GLU A 78 -8.63 3.95 -11.65
N VAL A 79 -9.40 4.14 -10.58
CA VAL A 79 -9.24 5.27 -9.68
C VAL A 79 -8.86 4.76 -8.30
N VAL A 80 -7.68 5.17 -7.85
CA VAL A 80 -7.18 4.89 -6.51
C VAL A 80 -7.25 6.15 -5.64
N ARG A 81 -7.77 5.99 -4.42
CA ARG A 81 -7.66 6.99 -3.35
C ARG A 81 -6.66 6.51 -2.32
N TYR A 82 -5.78 7.41 -1.91
CA TYR A 82 -4.71 7.09 -0.99
C TYR A 82 -4.39 8.26 -0.08
N VAL A 83 -3.70 7.96 1.02
CA VAL A 83 -3.07 8.95 1.90
C VAL A 83 -1.57 8.77 1.87
N ASN A 84 -0.81 9.85 2.04
CA ASN A 84 0.64 9.74 2.13
C ASN A 84 1.01 9.21 3.52
N ARG A 85 1.90 8.23 3.56
CA ARG A 85 2.47 7.71 4.80
C ARG A 85 3.97 7.54 4.64
N GLU A 86 4.69 7.77 5.73
CA GLU A 86 6.11 7.45 5.83
C GLU A 86 6.24 6.02 6.35
N VAL A 87 7.06 5.23 5.69
CA VAL A 87 7.36 3.83 6.05
C VAL A 87 8.87 3.60 5.96
N ASN A 88 9.38 2.60 6.65
CA ASN A 88 10.75 2.13 6.48
C ASN A 88 10.78 1.01 5.45
N LEU A 89 11.56 1.17 4.40
CA LEU A 89 11.86 0.11 3.44
C LEU A 89 13.13 -0.61 3.89
N ILE A 90 12.98 -1.87 4.26
CA ILE A 90 14.05 -2.75 4.73
C ILE A 90 14.46 -3.66 3.57
N THR A 91 15.75 -3.67 3.25
CA THR A 91 16.36 -4.61 2.31
C THR A 91 17.43 -5.42 3.04
N THR A 92 17.99 -6.42 2.38
CA THR A 92 19.08 -7.23 2.95
C THR A 92 20.34 -6.40 3.24
N GLU A 93 20.55 -5.31 2.49
CA GLU A 93 21.79 -4.52 2.53
C GLU A 93 21.61 -3.18 3.25
N GLN A 94 20.39 -2.64 3.27
CA GLN A 94 20.11 -1.29 3.73
C GLN A 94 18.68 -1.13 4.25
N GLU A 95 18.52 -0.23 5.22
CA GLU A 95 17.24 0.35 5.61
C GLU A 95 17.12 1.78 5.08
N ILE A 96 16.03 2.07 4.38
CA ILE A 96 15.65 3.42 3.94
C ILE A 96 14.51 3.87 4.84
N THR A 97 14.77 4.85 5.68
CA THR A 97 13.80 5.38 6.65
C THR A 97 12.96 6.52 6.07
N ASN A 98 11.73 6.69 6.55
CA ASN A 98 10.83 7.78 6.18
C ASN A 98 10.56 7.87 4.66
N LEU A 99 10.41 6.73 4.00
CA LEU A 99 10.02 6.66 2.60
C LEU A 99 8.53 7.01 2.47
N GLU A 100 8.20 8.06 1.72
CA GLU A 100 6.80 8.40 1.46
C GLU A 100 6.16 7.42 0.47
N ILE A 101 5.10 6.73 0.88
CA ILE A 101 4.27 5.86 0.05
C ILE A 101 2.82 6.34 0.01
N GLY A 102 2.08 5.92 -1.03
CA GLY A 102 0.64 6.09 -1.09
C GLY A 102 -0.08 4.90 -0.46
N LEU A 103 -0.62 5.04 0.75
CA LEU A 103 -1.42 4.00 1.39
C LEU A 103 -2.84 4.06 0.85
N MET A 104 -3.23 3.05 0.07
CA MET A 104 -4.52 2.98 -0.60
C MET A 104 -5.63 2.69 0.40
N VAL A 105 -6.58 3.60 0.50
CA VAL A 105 -7.75 3.50 1.40
C VAL A 105 -9.05 3.27 0.63
N TRP A 106 -9.00 3.30 -0.71
CA TRP A 106 -10.12 2.94 -1.58
C TRP A 106 -9.67 2.76 -3.04
N SER A 107 -10.32 1.85 -3.77
CA SER A 107 -10.25 1.76 -5.25
C SER A 107 -11.65 1.55 -5.83
N SER A 108 -11.94 2.15 -6.99
CA SER A 108 -13.07 1.77 -7.85
C SER A 108 -12.59 1.37 -9.23
N ARG A 109 -13.15 0.26 -9.71
CA ARG A 109 -13.24 -0.05 -11.14
C ARG A 109 -14.48 0.58 -11.75
#